data_AF-A0A7K4D8V2-F1
#
_entry.id   AF-A0A7K4D8V2-F1
#
_cell.length_a   1.000
_cell.length_b   1.000
_cell.length_c   1.000
_cell.angle_alpha   90.00
_cell.angle_beta   90.00
_cell.angle_gamma   90.00
#
_symmetry.space_group_name_H-M   'P 1'
#
loop_
_entity.id
_entity.type
_entity.pdbx_description
1 polymer ?
#
loop_
_entity_poly.entity_id
_entity_poly.type
_entity_poly.pdbx_seq_one_letter_code
_entity_poly.pdbx_strand_id
1 'polypeptide(L)'
;MKAITESEVEEAAIEILTELGYDYVFGPDISPEGLNPERKSYDEVVLVDRLRSSIDELNPNLPNDAKEDAIKKVLRVITPNQIATNELFHNMLVNGVDVEYRNQEGRIVGTKVWLIDFNKPDNNRFLAVNQFSVIEQNCSRRPDIVLFINGLPLVLIELKNPADEEATVKTAYDQIQTYKAEIPSLL
;
A
#
# COMPACT_ATOMS: atom_id res chain seq x y z
N MET A 1 -28.99 19.80 16.54
CA MET A 1 -27.84 18.87 16.58
C MET A 1 -26.99 19.21 15.37
N LYS A 2 -25.70 19.51 15.54
CA LYS A 2 -24.80 19.73 14.39
C LYS A 2 -24.64 18.36 13.72
N ALA A 3 -24.96 18.26 12.44
CA ALA A 3 -24.80 17.00 11.70
C ALA A 3 -23.30 16.68 11.64
N ILE A 4 -22.95 15.42 11.91
CA ILE A 4 -21.58 14.94 11.73
C ILE A 4 -21.26 15.04 10.24
N THR A 5 -20.12 15.64 9.92
CA THR A 5 -19.63 15.75 8.54
C THR A 5 -18.68 14.60 8.20
N GLU A 6 -18.52 14.31 6.91
CA GLU A 6 -17.56 13.30 6.44
C GLU A 6 -16.13 13.61 6.89
N SER A 7 -15.73 14.89 6.90
CA SER A 7 -14.43 15.32 7.43
C SER A 7 -14.27 15.04 8.92
N GLU A 8 -15.33 15.20 9.73
CA GLU A 8 -15.30 14.85 11.16
C GLU A 8 -15.17 13.33 11.36
N VAL A 9 -15.70 12.51 10.44
CA VAL A 9 -15.51 11.05 10.46
C VAL A 9 -14.09 10.66 10.03
N GLU A 10 -13.54 11.31 9.00
CA GLU A 10 -12.17 11.10 8.53
C GLU A 10 -11.15 11.42 9.62
N GLU A 11 -11.30 12.57 10.27
CA GLU A 11 -10.43 13.00 11.38
C GLU A 11 -10.49 11.99 12.54
N ALA A 12 -11.69 11.57 12.95
CA ALA A 12 -11.84 10.56 14.00
C ALA A 12 -11.22 9.20 13.62
N ALA A 13 -11.33 8.78 12.35
CA ALA A 13 -10.73 7.55 11.87
C ALA A 13 -9.19 7.62 11.92
N ILE A 14 -8.61 8.75 11.52
CA ILE A 14 -7.17 9.00 11.59
C ILE A 14 -6.70 8.99 13.05
N GLU A 15 -7.42 9.66 13.97
CA GLU A 15 -7.09 9.66 15.40
C GLU A 15 -7.03 8.24 15.96
N ILE A 16 -8.04 7.41 15.68
CA ILE A 16 -8.05 6.00 16.10
C ILE A 16 -6.86 5.22 15.52
N LEU A 17 -6.54 5.42 14.24
CA LEU A 17 -5.39 4.76 13.61
C LEU A 17 -4.07 5.17 14.27
N THR A 18 -3.91 6.46 14.59
CA THR A 18 -2.73 6.96 15.30
C THR A 18 -2.63 6.40 16.72
N GLU A 19 -3.74 6.27 17.45
CA GLU A 19 -3.76 5.59 18.76
C GLU A 19 -3.37 4.11 18.66
N LEU A 20 -3.68 3.45 17.54
CA LEU A 20 -3.30 2.08 17.24
C LEU A 20 -1.85 1.94 16.76
N GLY A 21 -1.10 3.04 16.63
CA GLY A 21 0.32 3.05 16.30
C GLY A 21 0.64 3.27 14.81
N TYR A 22 -0.32 3.75 14.01
CA TYR A 22 -0.05 4.21 12.65
C TYR A 22 0.52 5.63 12.66
N ASP A 23 1.61 5.85 11.92
CA ASP A 23 1.98 7.19 11.52
C ASP A 23 0.90 7.76 10.59
N TYR A 24 0.71 9.08 10.59
CA TYR A 24 -0.23 9.76 9.70
C TYR A 24 0.50 10.71 8.75
N VAL A 25 0.09 10.69 7.48
CA VAL A 25 0.55 11.61 6.45
C VAL A 25 -0.63 12.09 5.61
N PHE A 26 -0.65 13.38 5.29
CA PHE A 26 -1.60 13.94 4.34
C PHE A 26 -1.20 13.59 2.91
N GLY A 27 -2.04 12.86 2.17
CA GLY A 27 -1.71 12.33 0.83
C GLY A 27 -1.19 13.35 -0.18
N PRO A 28 -1.74 14.58 -0.24
CA PRO A 28 -1.20 15.65 -1.09
C PRO A 28 0.24 16.04 -0.77
N ASP A 29 0.69 15.95 0.48
CA ASP A 29 2.07 16.32 0.87
C ASP A 29 3.11 15.34 0.30
N ILE A 30 2.73 14.07 0.12
CA ILE A 30 3.59 13.02 -0.47
C ILE A 30 3.28 12.71 -1.93
N SER A 31 2.42 13.51 -2.56
CA SER A 31 2.16 13.43 -4.00
C SER A 31 3.40 13.85 -4.81
N PRO A 32 3.46 13.54 -6.12
CA PRO A 32 4.59 13.94 -6.96
C PRO A 32 4.89 15.45 -6.97
N GLU A 33 3.87 16.27 -6.72
CA GLU A 33 3.96 17.74 -6.67
C GLU A 33 3.84 18.28 -5.24
N GLY A 34 3.87 17.39 -4.24
CA GLY A 34 3.68 17.70 -2.83
C GLY A 34 4.90 18.36 -2.18
N LEU A 35 4.76 18.67 -0.89
CA LEU A 35 5.82 19.27 -0.08
C LEU A 35 7.00 18.32 0.15
N ASN A 36 6.71 17.04 0.33
CA ASN A 36 7.69 15.98 0.57
C ASN A 36 7.38 14.78 -0.35
N PRO A 37 7.63 14.87 -1.67
CA PRO A 37 7.22 13.84 -2.61
C PRO A 37 7.85 12.48 -2.29
N GLU A 38 7.01 11.45 -2.17
CA GLU A 38 7.44 10.04 -2.01
C GLU A 38 7.13 9.18 -3.24
N ARG A 39 6.54 9.79 -4.26
CA ARG A 39 6.15 9.16 -5.52
C ARG A 39 6.61 10.01 -6.68
N LYS A 40 7.00 9.38 -7.79
CA LYS A 40 7.43 10.09 -9.01
C LYS A 40 6.26 10.47 -9.90
N SER A 41 5.15 9.76 -9.78
CA SER A 41 3.95 9.95 -10.59
C SER A 41 2.71 9.43 -9.86
N TYR A 42 1.53 9.86 -10.31
CA TYR A 42 0.26 9.51 -9.66
C TYR A 42 -0.19 8.06 -9.91
N ASP A 43 0.42 7.34 -10.84
CA ASP A 43 0.21 5.90 -11.09
C ASP A 43 1.08 5.02 -10.19
N GLU A 44 2.09 5.57 -9.50
CA GLU A 44 2.83 4.84 -8.47
C GLU A 44 1.98 4.73 -7.19
N VAL A 45 1.49 3.52 -6.90
CA VAL A 45 0.70 3.25 -5.69
C VAL A 45 1.53 2.75 -4.51
N VAL A 46 2.70 2.18 -4.77
CA VAL A 46 3.64 1.70 -3.74
C VAL A 46 4.59 2.83 -3.35
N LEU A 47 4.81 3.04 -2.06
CA LEU A 47 5.84 3.95 -1.55
C LEU A 47 7.19 3.23 -1.59
N VAL A 48 7.81 3.22 -2.78
CA VAL A 48 8.96 2.37 -3.13
C VAL A 48 10.14 2.57 -2.18
N ASP A 49 10.43 3.81 -1.78
CA ASP A 49 11.57 4.09 -0.91
C ASP A 49 11.33 3.57 0.51
N ARG A 50 10.09 3.67 1.03
CA ARG A 50 9.70 3.05 2.31
C ARG A 50 9.79 1.52 2.25
N LEU A 51 9.36 0.92 1.12
CA LEU A 51 9.48 -0.52 0.89
C LEU A 51 10.93 -0.97 0.87
N ARG A 52 11.81 -0.22 0.19
CA ARG A 52 13.24 -0.52 0.17
C ARG A 52 13.85 -0.47 1.55
N SER A 53 13.61 0.59 2.33
CA SER A 53 14.09 0.70 3.70
C SER A 53 13.60 -0.44 4.59
N SER A 54 12.34 -0.83 4.47
CA SER A 54 11.77 -1.93 5.26
C SER A 54 12.38 -3.28 4.87
N ILE A 55 12.55 -3.55 3.57
CA ILE A 55 13.22 -4.77 3.09
C ILE A 55 14.68 -4.81 3.58
N ASP A 56 15.37 -3.68 3.61
CA ASP A 56 16.73 -3.59 4.11
C ASP A 56 16.83 -3.96 5.59
N GLU A 57 15.92 -3.44 6.42
CA GLU A 57 15.82 -3.73 7.86
C GLU A 57 15.42 -5.18 8.14
N LEU A 58 14.46 -5.73 7.39
CA LEU A 58 13.95 -7.09 7.57
C LEU A 58 14.94 -8.17 7.08
N ASN A 59 15.79 -7.85 6.11
CA ASN A 59 16.65 -8.82 5.44
C ASN A 59 18.15 -8.43 5.51
N PRO A 60 18.72 -8.15 6.69
CA PRO A 60 20.06 -7.54 6.81
C PRO A 60 21.19 -8.42 6.26
N ASN A 61 20.97 -9.73 6.20
CA ASN A 61 21.98 -10.71 5.76
C ASN A 61 21.97 -10.97 4.24
N LEU A 62 21.02 -10.40 3.52
CA LEU A 62 20.90 -10.59 2.07
C LEU A 62 21.66 -9.48 1.32
N PRO A 63 22.27 -9.79 0.17
CA PRO A 63 22.92 -8.79 -0.65
C PRO A 63 21.90 -7.89 -1.36
N ASN A 64 22.33 -6.68 -1.73
CA ASN A 64 21.45 -5.65 -2.30
C ASN A 64 20.83 -6.08 -3.64
N ASP A 65 21.52 -6.89 -4.44
CA ASP A 65 20.99 -7.41 -5.71
C ASP A 65 19.77 -8.30 -5.49
N ALA A 66 19.79 -9.15 -4.46
CA ALA A 66 18.66 -9.99 -4.06
C ALA A 66 17.46 -9.14 -3.59
N LYS A 67 17.71 -8.11 -2.77
CA LYS A 67 16.66 -7.20 -2.27
C LYS A 67 16.02 -6.38 -3.40
N GLU A 68 16.83 -5.85 -4.31
CA GLU A 68 16.35 -5.10 -5.48
C GLU A 68 15.60 -6.00 -6.48
N ASP A 69 16.00 -7.27 -6.63
CA ASP A 69 15.22 -8.24 -7.41
C ASP A 69 13.84 -8.47 -6.80
N ALA A 70 13.74 -8.58 -5.47
CA ALA A 70 12.45 -8.71 -4.79
C ALA A 70 11.55 -7.49 -5.00
N ILE A 71 12.08 -6.27 -4.86
CA ILE A 71 11.33 -5.03 -5.12
C ILE A 71 10.81 -5.03 -6.57
N LYS A 72 11.66 -5.37 -7.54
CA LYS A 72 11.25 -5.44 -8.95
C LYS A 72 10.16 -6.46 -9.20
N LYS A 73 10.21 -7.62 -8.54
CA LYS A 73 9.17 -8.66 -8.66
C LYS A 73 7.84 -8.16 -8.10
N VAL A 74 7.85 -7.54 -6.92
CA VAL A 74 6.66 -6.94 -6.28
C VAL A 74 6.04 -5.86 -7.16
N LEU A 75 6.84 -4.93 -7.70
CA LEU A 75 6.34 -3.84 -8.55
C LEU A 75 5.86 -4.29 -9.94
N ARG A 76 6.16 -5.53 -10.34
CA ARG A 76 5.78 -6.10 -11.65
C ARG A 76 4.68 -7.13 -11.56
N VAL A 77 4.05 -7.32 -10.39
CA VAL A 77 2.92 -8.25 -10.25
C VAL A 77 1.73 -7.68 -11.00
N ILE A 78 1.63 -8.00 -12.28
CA ILE A 78 0.50 -7.64 -13.14
C ILE A 78 0.17 -8.88 -13.96
N THR A 79 -1.05 -9.37 -13.81
CA THR A 79 -1.65 -10.37 -14.70
C THR A 79 -2.94 -9.82 -15.29
N PRO A 80 -3.44 -10.38 -16.42
CA PRO A 80 -4.73 -9.96 -16.98
C PRO A 80 -5.93 -10.22 -16.06
N ASN A 81 -5.77 -10.98 -14.98
CA ASN A 81 -6.84 -11.34 -14.04
C ASN A 81 -6.48 -10.82 -12.63
N GLN A 82 -7.25 -9.86 -12.12
CA GLN A 82 -7.01 -9.26 -10.80
C GLN A 82 -6.95 -10.29 -9.66
N ILE A 83 -7.76 -11.35 -9.70
CA ILE A 83 -7.71 -12.41 -8.68
C ILE A 83 -6.37 -13.13 -8.72
N ALA A 84 -5.85 -13.43 -9.92
CA ALA A 84 -4.56 -14.07 -10.08
C ALA A 84 -3.41 -13.13 -9.68
N THR A 85 -3.52 -11.84 -9.98
CA THR A 85 -2.59 -10.80 -9.49
C THR A 85 -2.56 -10.80 -7.95
N ASN A 86 -3.74 -10.79 -7.31
CA ASN A 86 -3.85 -10.76 -5.85
C ASN A 86 -3.36 -12.04 -5.21
N GLU A 87 -3.60 -13.21 -5.82
CA GLU A 87 -3.06 -14.48 -5.36
C GLU A 87 -1.52 -14.51 -5.44
N LEU A 88 -0.93 -14.04 -6.53
CA LEU A 88 0.52 -13.96 -6.69
C LEU A 88 1.14 -13.01 -5.67
N PHE A 89 0.56 -11.81 -5.52
CA PHE A 89 1.04 -10.83 -4.54
C PHE A 89 0.87 -11.35 -3.11
N HIS A 90 -0.26 -11.97 -2.77
CA HIS A 90 -0.49 -12.55 -1.46
C HIS A 90 0.52 -13.65 -1.14
N ASN A 91 0.86 -14.51 -2.11
CA ASN A 91 1.90 -15.52 -1.95
C ASN A 91 3.27 -14.88 -1.66
N MET A 92 3.64 -13.83 -2.38
CA MET A 92 4.87 -13.06 -2.10
C MET A 92 4.86 -12.43 -0.71
N LEU A 93 3.71 -11.90 -0.29
CA LEU A 93 3.53 -11.25 1.00
C LEU A 93 3.72 -12.23 2.16
N VAL A 94 3.05 -13.40 2.11
CA VAL A 94 3.00 -14.37 3.21
C VAL A 94 4.19 -15.34 3.18
N ASN A 95 4.64 -15.75 2.00
CA ASN A 95 5.69 -16.78 1.84
C ASN A 95 7.06 -16.19 1.46
N GLY A 96 7.19 -14.86 1.43
CA GLY A 96 8.38 -14.15 0.97
C GLY A 96 8.54 -14.21 -0.55
N VAL A 97 9.34 -13.28 -1.07
CA VAL A 97 9.67 -13.20 -2.49
C VAL A 97 10.85 -14.11 -2.78
N ASP A 98 10.66 -15.11 -3.65
CA ASP A 98 11.76 -15.96 -4.10
C ASP A 98 12.71 -15.17 -5.00
N VAL A 99 13.99 -15.15 -4.65
CA VAL A 99 15.06 -14.46 -5.40
C VAL A 99 16.28 -15.34 -5.54
N GLU A 100 17.06 -15.09 -6.58
CA GLU A 100 18.33 -15.78 -6.84
C GLU A 100 19.45 -14.76 -6.91
N TYR A 101 20.58 -15.06 -6.27
CA TYR A 101 21.77 -14.21 -6.31
C TYR A 101 23.05 -15.04 -6.34
N ARG A 102 24.16 -14.39 -6.71
CA ARG A 102 25.48 -15.04 -6.74
C ARG A 102 26.15 -14.91 -5.37
N ASN A 103 26.45 -16.03 -4.72
CA ASN A 103 27.15 -16.03 -3.44
C ASN A 103 28.66 -15.76 -3.59
N GLN A 104 29.38 -15.68 -2.46
CA GLN A 104 30.83 -15.42 -2.43
C GLN A 104 31.68 -16.48 -3.14
N GLU A 105 31.15 -17.71 -3.30
CA GLU A 105 31.80 -18.81 -4.03
C GLU A 105 31.52 -18.77 -5.55
N GLY A 106 30.76 -17.77 -6.03
CA GLY A 106 30.37 -17.63 -7.42
C GLY A 106 29.19 -18.51 -7.87
N ARG A 107 28.52 -19.21 -6.94
CA ARG A 107 27.36 -20.07 -7.22
C ARG A 107 26.06 -19.28 -7.16
N ILE A 108 25.10 -19.61 -8.02
CA ILE A 108 23.73 -19.10 -7.93
C ILE A 108 23.02 -19.85 -6.80
N VAL A 109 22.45 -19.11 -5.86
CA VAL A 109 21.67 -19.64 -4.74
C VAL A 109 20.31 -18.97 -4.69
N GLY A 110 19.28 -19.75 -4.37
CA GLY A 110 17.93 -19.26 -4.12
C GLY A 110 17.71 -18.92 -2.65
N THR A 111 17.00 -17.83 -2.38
CA THR A 111 16.59 -17.42 -1.03
C THR A 111 15.24 -16.71 -1.08
N LYS A 112 14.74 -16.32 0.10
CA LYS A 112 13.52 -15.52 0.26
C LYS A 112 13.85 -14.14 0.82
N VAL A 113 13.21 -13.12 0.25
CA VAL A 113 13.17 -11.76 0.80
C VAL A 113 11.81 -11.54 1.45
N TRP A 114 11.80 -11.16 2.72
CA TRP A 114 10.58 -10.90 3.48
C TRP A 114 10.12 -9.45 3.31
N LEU A 115 8.84 -9.27 3.02
CA LEU A 115 8.21 -7.96 2.88
C LEU A 115 7.56 -7.47 4.19
N ILE A 116 7.14 -8.40 5.04
CA ILE A 116 6.44 -8.17 6.30
C ILE A 116 7.04 -9.11 7.36
N ASP A 117 7.27 -8.60 8.57
CA ASP A 117 7.59 -9.43 9.73
C ASP A 117 6.30 -9.85 10.45
N PHE A 118 5.81 -11.05 10.14
CA PHE A 118 4.65 -11.63 10.82
C PHE A 118 5.00 -12.21 12.20
N ASN A 119 6.29 -12.48 12.49
CA ASN A 119 6.71 -13.05 13.76
C ASN A 119 6.82 -11.96 14.84
N LYS A 120 7.21 -10.75 14.45
CA LYS A 120 7.28 -9.55 15.30
C LYS A 120 6.65 -8.36 14.57
N PRO A 121 5.32 -8.21 14.62
CA PRO A 121 4.61 -7.17 13.89
C PRO A 121 5.12 -5.74 14.15
N ASP A 122 5.62 -5.47 15.35
CA ASP A 122 6.19 -4.17 15.76
C ASP A 122 7.44 -3.76 14.95
N ASN A 123 8.06 -4.69 14.23
CA ASN A 123 9.17 -4.39 13.31
C ASN A 123 8.68 -3.76 11.99
N ASN A 124 7.38 -3.79 11.70
CA ASN A 124 6.83 -3.18 10.50
C ASN A 124 6.52 -1.70 10.70
N ARG A 125 6.51 -0.94 9.60
CA ARG A 125 6.10 0.47 9.56
C ARG A 125 4.66 0.58 9.11
N PHE A 126 3.81 1.11 9.98
CA PHE A 126 2.39 1.30 9.75
C PHE A 126 2.13 2.77 9.43
N LEU A 127 1.49 3.04 8.30
CA LEU A 127 1.22 4.40 7.85
C LEU A 127 -0.22 4.52 7.34
N ALA A 128 -0.96 5.48 7.87
CA ALA A 128 -2.25 5.90 7.36
C ALA A 128 -2.08 7.14 6.49
N VAL A 129 -2.55 7.07 5.25
CA VAL A 129 -2.51 8.20 4.31
C VAL A 129 -3.92 8.51 3.88
N ASN A 130 -4.41 9.71 4.21
CA ASN A 130 -5.70 10.15 3.69
C ASN A 130 -5.56 10.85 2.34
N GLN A 131 -6.65 10.90 1.58
CA GLN A 131 -6.74 11.64 0.32
C GLN A 131 -5.66 11.26 -0.71
N PHE A 132 -5.32 9.97 -0.77
CA PHE A 132 -4.25 9.44 -1.63
C PHE A 132 -4.71 9.37 -3.10
N SER A 133 -4.49 10.45 -3.86
CA SER A 133 -4.85 10.49 -5.28
C SER A 133 -4.03 9.52 -6.12
N VAL A 134 -4.71 8.75 -6.97
CA VAL A 134 -4.16 7.83 -7.97
C VAL A 134 -4.73 8.18 -9.34
N ILE A 135 -3.87 8.18 -10.35
CA ILE A 135 -4.27 8.39 -11.75
C ILE A 135 -3.81 7.19 -12.57
N GLU A 136 -4.75 6.45 -13.12
CA GLU A 136 -4.50 5.28 -13.97
C GLU A 136 -5.49 5.31 -15.14
N GLN A 137 -5.05 4.96 -16.36
CA GLN A 137 -5.90 4.89 -17.55
C GLN A 137 -6.77 6.15 -17.81
N ASN A 138 -6.26 7.34 -17.48
CA ASN A 138 -6.97 8.64 -17.52
C ASN A 138 -8.13 8.80 -16.52
N CYS A 139 -8.30 7.86 -15.60
CA CYS A 139 -9.20 7.98 -14.47
C CYS A 139 -8.43 8.49 -13.25
N SER A 140 -9.00 9.50 -12.57
CA SER A 140 -8.46 10.02 -11.32
C SER A 140 -9.38 9.63 -10.18
N ARG A 141 -8.83 8.90 -9.21
CA ARG A 141 -9.55 8.44 -8.02
C ARG A 141 -8.76 8.82 -6.77
N ARG A 142 -9.49 9.08 -5.70
CA ARG A 142 -8.93 9.49 -4.41
C ARG A 142 -9.74 8.81 -3.31
N PRO A 143 -9.27 7.67 -2.80
CA PRO A 143 -9.84 7.03 -1.64
C PRO A 143 -9.67 7.92 -0.41
N ASP A 144 -10.54 7.73 0.59
CA ASP A 144 -10.49 8.50 1.83
C ASP A 144 -9.22 8.18 2.62
N ILE A 145 -8.98 6.90 2.95
CA ILE A 145 -7.77 6.49 3.67
C ILE A 145 -7.18 5.21 3.05
N VAL A 146 -5.87 5.21 2.85
CA VAL A 146 -5.10 4.02 2.46
C VAL A 146 -4.11 3.70 3.57
N LEU A 147 -4.12 2.45 4.03
CA LEU A 147 -3.16 1.97 5.02
C LEU A 147 -2.02 1.24 4.32
N PHE A 148 -0.82 1.70 4.63
CA PHE A 148 0.43 1.14 4.17
C PHE A 148 1.09 0.33 5.28
N ILE A 149 1.65 -0.82 4.91
CA ILE A 149 2.60 -1.55 5.75
C ILE A 149 3.90 -1.67 4.98
N ASN A 150 5.01 -1.18 5.54
CA ASN A 150 6.32 -1.18 4.90
C ASN A 150 6.29 -0.55 3.49
N GLY A 151 5.44 0.47 3.27
CA GLY A 151 5.28 1.12 1.97
C GLY A 151 4.38 0.39 0.95
N LEU A 152 3.80 -0.77 1.29
CA LEU A 152 2.81 -1.47 0.47
C LEU A 152 1.39 -1.01 0.83
N PRO A 153 0.55 -0.58 -0.13
CA PRO A 153 -0.86 -0.26 0.14
C PRO A 153 -1.65 -1.55 0.31
N LEU A 154 -2.09 -1.87 1.54
CA LEU A 154 -2.72 -3.16 1.84
C LEU A 154 -4.19 -3.03 2.25
N VAL A 155 -4.63 -1.85 2.68
CA VAL A 155 -6.03 -1.62 3.06
C VAL A 155 -6.49 -0.30 2.48
N LEU A 156 -7.66 -0.33 1.85
CA LEU A 156 -8.38 0.86 1.43
C LEU A 156 -9.61 1.00 2.32
N ILE A 157 -9.77 2.17 2.93
CA ILE A 157 -10.92 2.53 3.76
C ILE A 157 -11.66 3.64 3.04
N GLU A 158 -12.95 3.40 2.82
CA GLU A 158 -13.90 4.38 2.31
C GLU A 158 -14.88 4.71 3.44
N LEU A 159 -15.00 6.00 3.73
CA LEU A 159 -15.88 6.54 4.74
C LEU A 159 -17.17 7.02 4.06
N LYS A 160 -18.23 7.09 4.85
CA LYS A 160 -19.49 7.66 4.43
C LYS A 160 -20.08 8.48 5.55
N ASN A 161 -20.79 9.54 5.20
CA ASN A 161 -21.47 10.36 6.17
C ASN A 161 -22.62 9.57 6.84
N PRO A 162 -22.60 9.37 8.17
CA PRO A 162 -23.66 8.64 8.87
C PRO A 162 -25.01 9.39 8.88
N ALA A 163 -25.02 10.68 8.56
CA ALA A 163 -26.23 11.50 8.46
C ALA A 163 -26.86 11.49 7.05
N ASP A 164 -26.25 10.80 6.08
CA ASP A 164 -26.79 10.65 4.73
C ASP A 164 -27.61 9.36 4.62
N GLU A 165 -28.92 9.49 4.37
CA GLU A 165 -29.82 8.33 4.23
C GLU A 165 -29.50 7.48 2.98
N GLU A 166 -28.80 8.04 1.98
CA GLU A 166 -28.38 7.36 0.75
C GLU A 166 -26.98 6.69 0.87
N ALA A 167 -26.28 6.91 1.99
CA ALA A 167 -24.99 6.30 2.32
C ALA A 167 -25.15 4.82 2.75
N THR A 168 -25.64 3.99 1.83
CA THR A 168 -25.82 2.55 2.07
C THR A 168 -24.52 1.78 1.87
N VAL A 169 -24.43 0.59 2.50
CA VAL A 169 -23.34 -0.39 2.26
C VAL A 169 -23.20 -0.71 0.76
N LYS A 170 -24.31 -0.66 0.01
CA LYS A 170 -24.30 -0.88 -1.43
C LYS A 170 -23.57 0.24 -2.17
N THR A 171 -23.80 1.50 -1.81
CA THR A 171 -23.12 2.66 -2.41
C THR A 171 -21.61 2.58 -2.18
N ALA A 172 -21.19 2.20 -0.97
CA ALA A 172 -19.77 1.97 -0.66
C ALA A 172 -19.20 0.79 -1.48
N TYR A 173 -19.93 -0.31 -1.60
CA TYR A 173 -19.52 -1.45 -2.42
C TYR A 173 -19.33 -1.07 -3.90
N ASP A 174 -20.28 -0.34 -4.48
CA ASP A 174 -20.25 0.12 -5.88
C ASP A 174 -19.05 1.07 -6.13
N GLN A 175 -18.68 1.88 -5.13
CA GLN A 175 -17.48 2.71 -5.19
C GLN A 175 -16.20 1.87 -5.21
N ILE A 176 -16.10 0.81 -4.41
CA ILE A 176 -14.98 -0.13 -4.47
C ILE A 176 -14.94 -0.84 -5.83
N GLN A 177 -16.09 -1.21 -6.42
CA GLN A 177 -16.10 -1.78 -7.77
C GLN A 177 -15.58 -0.78 -8.82
N THR A 178 -15.90 0.50 -8.65
CA THR A 178 -15.38 1.57 -9.52
C THR A 178 -13.87 1.67 -9.41
N TYR A 179 -13.31 1.63 -8.20
CA TYR A 179 -11.86 1.62 -8.02
C TYR A 179 -11.21 0.39 -8.66
N LYS A 180 -11.80 -0.81 -8.53
CA LYS A 180 -11.29 -2.01 -9.20
C LYS A 180 -11.24 -1.88 -10.71
N ALA A 181 -12.21 -1.19 -11.30
CA ALA A 181 -12.27 -1.00 -12.75
C ALA A 181 -11.29 0.08 -13.24
N GLU A 182 -11.12 1.16 -12.47
CA GLU A 182 -10.44 2.37 -12.94
C GLU A 182 -9.02 2.57 -12.43
N ILE A 183 -8.72 2.07 -11.23
CA ILE A 183 -7.39 2.09 -10.62
C ILE A 183 -6.99 0.70 -10.11
N PRO A 184 -7.03 -0.34 -10.98
CA PRO A 184 -6.76 -1.73 -10.56
C PRO A 184 -5.38 -1.91 -9.94
N SER A 185 -4.41 -1.04 -10.22
CA SER A 185 -3.07 -1.13 -9.62
C SER A 185 -3.09 -0.94 -8.10
N LEU A 186 -4.09 -0.26 -7.53
CA LEU A 186 -4.25 -0.07 -6.08
C LEU A 186 -4.90 -1.27 -5.36
N LEU A 187 -5.52 -2.22 -6.09
CA LEU A 187 -6.46 -3.21 -5.52
C LEU A 187 -6.22 -4.68 -5.92
#